data_AF-A0A7X7JS04-F1
#
_entry.id   AF-A0A7X7JS04-F1
#
_cell.length_a   1.000
_cell.length_b   1.000
_cell.length_c   1.000
_cell.angle_alpha   90.00
_cell.angle_beta   90.00
_cell.angle_gamma   90.00
#
_symmetry.space_group_name_H-M   'P 1'
#
loop_
_entity.id
_entity.type
_entity.pdbx_description
1 polymer ?
#
loop_
_entity_poly.entity_id
_entity_poly.type
_entity_poly.pdbx_seq_one_letter_code
_entity_poly.pdbx_strand_id
1 'polypeptide(L)'
;MKVLFVDDGDTCLAPMACGLLRSALSRRSDADVHVDSAGLHVIDEGASPQAVDVMQDYELDLGDHRTKALSAELAGWADLILTMSGEQLRQVRARYPTTRDRSFRLTTYVDIGDELHPDL
;
A
#
# COMPACT_ATOMS: atom_id res chain seq x y z
N MET A 1 0.04 -1.53 -14.98
CA MET A 1 0.40 -2.30 -13.77
C MET A 1 -0.45 -1.82 -12.60
N LYS A 2 -0.91 -2.73 -11.73
CA LYS A 2 -1.80 -2.42 -10.60
C LYS A 2 -1.11 -2.76 -9.28
N VAL A 3 -0.87 -1.75 -8.46
CA VAL A 3 -0.21 -1.87 -7.15
C VAL A 3 -1.23 -1.65 -6.05
N LEU A 4 -1.27 -2.56 -5.09
CA LEU A 4 -2.14 -2.49 -3.92
C LEU A 4 -1.30 -2.44 -2.64
N PHE A 5 -1.41 -1.35 -1.89
CA PHE A 5 -0.84 -1.27 -0.55
C PHE A 5 -1.81 -1.82 0.50
N VAL A 6 -1.30 -2.57 1.47
CA VAL A 6 -2.11 -3.15 2.54
C VAL A 6 -1.49 -2.88 3.90
N ASP A 7 -2.27 -2.27 4.79
CA ASP A 7 -2.00 -2.20 6.22
C ASP A 7 -3.17 -2.80 7.02
N ASP A 8 -3.27 -2.51 8.32
CA ASP A 8 -4.33 -3.07 9.15
C ASP A 8 -5.67 -2.36 8.94
N GLY A 9 -5.69 -1.03 8.94
CA GLY A 9 -6.94 -0.24 8.97
C GLY A 9 -7.29 0.47 7.67
N ASP A 10 -6.38 0.53 6.71
CA ASP A 10 -6.39 1.44 5.57
C ASP A 10 -6.44 2.92 5.95
N THR A 11 -5.94 3.27 7.15
CA THR A 11 -6.06 4.63 7.70
C THR A 11 -4.74 5.41 7.73
N CYS A 12 -3.60 4.72 7.62
CA CYS A 12 -2.30 5.34 7.84
C CYS A 12 -1.31 5.01 6.72
N LEU A 13 -0.58 3.92 6.85
CA LEU A 13 0.61 3.64 6.04
C LEU A 13 0.24 3.32 4.59
N ALA A 14 -0.81 2.54 4.37
CA ALA A 14 -1.26 2.18 3.04
C ALA A 14 -1.75 3.39 2.23
N PRO A 15 -2.64 4.28 2.72
CA PRO A 15 -3.03 5.47 1.98
C PRO A 15 -1.88 6.48 1.79
N MET A 16 -0.97 6.62 2.77
CA MET A 16 0.23 7.43 2.60
C MET A 16 1.11 6.91 1.46
N ALA A 17 1.39 5.60 1.43
CA ALA A 17 2.17 4.97 0.37
C ALA A 17 1.51 5.15 -1.02
N CYS A 18 0.18 5.09 -1.11
CA CYS A 18 -0.56 5.41 -2.32
C CYS A 18 -0.30 6.83 -2.80
N GLY A 19 -0.46 7.82 -1.92
CA GLY A 19 -0.25 9.23 -2.24
C GLY A 19 1.17 9.50 -2.73
N LEU A 20 2.16 8.96 -2.01
CA LEU A 20 3.58 9.11 -2.36
C LEU A 20 3.92 8.47 -3.70
N LEU A 21 3.45 7.24 -3.96
CA LEU A 21 3.71 6.57 -5.24
C LEU A 21 3.03 7.31 -6.41
N ARG A 22 1.77 7.74 -6.25
CA ARG A 22 1.06 8.55 -7.26
C ARG A 22 1.82 9.86 -7.54
N SER A 23 2.32 10.54 -6.51
CA SER A 23 3.11 11.75 -6.64
C SER A 23 4.41 11.50 -7.42
N ALA A 24 5.15 10.43 -7.07
CA ALA A 24 6.36 10.05 -7.77
C ALA A 24 6.12 9.69 -9.25
N LEU A 25 5.00 9.01 -9.54
CA LEU A 25 4.60 8.63 -10.89
C LEU A 25 4.12 9.81 -11.74
N SER A 26 3.53 10.85 -11.14
CA SER A 26 3.09 12.03 -11.90
C SER A 26 4.24 12.75 -12.61
N ARG A 27 5.47 12.56 -12.12
CA ARG A 27 6.72 13.06 -12.73
C ARG A 27 7.22 12.19 -13.89
N ARG A 28 6.56 11.06 -14.19
CA ARG A 28 6.90 10.08 -15.22
C ARG A 28 5.71 9.88 -16.15
N SER A 29 5.74 10.50 -17.32
CA SER A 29 4.63 10.53 -18.27
C SER A 29 4.36 9.19 -19.00
N ASP A 30 5.22 8.19 -18.84
CA ASP A 30 5.21 6.91 -19.55
C ASP A 30 4.69 5.73 -18.72
N ALA A 31 4.41 5.94 -17.43
CA ALA A 31 4.06 4.86 -16.52
C ALA A 31 2.53 4.67 -16.38
N ASP A 32 1.99 3.64 -17.03
CA ASP A 32 0.61 3.18 -16.80
C ASP A 32 0.53 2.34 -15.51
N VAL A 33 0.53 3.02 -14.37
CA VAL A 33 0.49 2.40 -13.03
C VAL A 33 -0.74 2.90 -12.26
N HIS A 34 -1.64 1.96 -11.94
CA HIS A 34 -2.76 2.20 -11.05
C HIS A 34 -2.37 1.81 -9.63
N VAL A 35 -2.71 2.66 -8.67
CA VAL A 35 -2.34 2.48 -7.26
C VAL A 35 -3.62 2.55 -6.42
N ASP A 36 -3.81 1.59 -5.53
CA ASP A 36 -4.93 1.56 -4.57
C ASP A 36 -4.44 1.07 -3.19
N SER A 37 -5.24 1.27 -2.14
CA SER A 37 -4.97 0.73 -0.80
C SER A 37 -6.15 -0.06 -0.23
N ALA A 38 -5.86 -0.86 0.80
CA ALA A 38 -6.86 -1.56 1.58
C ALA A 38 -6.34 -1.98 2.97
N GLY A 39 -7.27 -2.34 3.85
CA GLY A 39 -6.99 -2.76 5.22
C GLY A 39 -7.45 -4.19 5.49
N LEU A 40 -6.73 -4.90 6.36
CA LEU A 40 -7.12 -6.24 6.82
C LEU A 40 -8.26 -6.23 7.84
N HIS A 41 -8.44 -5.11 8.55
CA HIS A 41 -9.37 -4.90 9.65
C HIS A 41 -9.90 -3.47 9.58
N VAL A 42 -10.84 -3.25 8.68
CA VAL A 42 -11.35 -1.90 8.37
C VAL A 42 -12.59 -1.58 9.19
N ILE A 43 -12.62 -0.35 9.69
CA ILE A 43 -13.80 0.36 10.16
C ILE A 43 -14.02 1.48 9.14
N ASP A 44 -15.26 1.69 8.67
CA ASP A 44 -15.55 2.67 7.61
C ASP A 44 -15.29 4.11 8.11
N GLU A 45 -14.08 4.61 7.81
CA GLU A 45 -13.57 5.91 8.22
C GLU A 45 -12.67 6.54 7.14
N GLY A 46 -12.07 7.68 7.48
CA GLY A 46 -11.08 8.36 6.63
C GLY A 46 -9.65 7.97 6.97
N ALA A 47 -8.67 8.59 6.31
CA ALA A 47 -7.31 8.55 6.81
C ALA A 47 -7.24 9.13 8.24
N SER A 48 -6.34 8.60 9.07
CA SER A 48 -6.13 9.13 10.41
C SER A 48 -5.66 10.59 10.35
N PRO A 49 -6.02 11.44 11.33
CA PRO A 49 -5.55 12.82 11.36
C PRO A 49 -4.02 12.95 11.26
N GLN A 50 -3.28 12.05 11.91
CA GLN A 50 -1.82 12.03 11.87
C GLN A 50 -1.29 11.72 10.47
N ALA A 51 -1.94 10.82 9.73
CA ALA A 51 -1.55 10.52 8.35
C ALA A 51 -1.86 11.70 7.42
N VAL A 52 -2.99 12.38 7.63
CA VAL A 52 -3.32 13.62 6.90
C VAL A 52 -2.27 14.70 7.18
N ASP A 53 -1.96 14.96 8.45
CA ASP A 53 -0.99 15.97 8.87
C ASP A 53 0.41 15.69 8.29
N VAL A 54 0.89 14.45 8.36
CA VAL A 54 2.21 14.08 7.80
C VAL A 54 2.25 14.27 6.28
N MET A 55 1.15 13.96 5.57
CA MET A 55 1.14 14.08 4.11
C MET A 55 1.10 15.53 3.62
N GLN A 56 0.66 16.48 4.45
CA GLN A 56 0.74 17.90 4.14
C GLN A 56 2.19 18.38 3.96
N ASP A 57 3.14 17.81 4.70
CA ASP A 57 4.58 18.10 4.52
C ASP A 57 5.10 17.70 3.12
N TYR A 58 4.39 16.81 2.44
CA TYR A 58 4.66 16.36 1.07
C TYR A 58 3.75 17.03 0.02
N GLU A 59 2.96 18.04 0.41
CA GLU A 59 1.97 18.70 -0.45
C GLU A 59 0.90 17.73 -1.00
N LEU A 60 0.56 16.70 -0.23
CA LEU A 60 -0.40 15.66 -0.60
C LEU A 60 -1.57 15.62 0.39
N ASP A 61 -2.79 15.54 -0.15
CA ASP A 61 -4.01 15.50 0.65
C ASP A 61 -4.61 14.08 0.71
N LEU A 62 -4.97 13.64 1.91
CA LEU A 62 -5.67 12.38 2.18
C LEU A 62 -7.09 12.60 2.73
N GLY A 63 -7.61 13.82 2.80
CA GLY A 63 -8.92 14.13 3.40
C GLY A 63 -10.10 13.40 2.74
N ASP A 64 -10.00 13.16 1.44
CA ASP A 64 -10.99 12.40 0.65
C ASP A 64 -10.77 10.88 0.69
N HIS A 65 -9.70 10.40 1.32
CA HIS A 65 -9.46 8.96 1.46
C HIS A 65 -10.57 8.32 2.28
N ARG A 66 -11.02 7.15 1.84
CA ARG A 66 -11.97 6.32 2.56
C ARG A 66 -11.42 4.92 2.66
N THR A 67 -11.41 4.40 3.87
CA THR A 67 -10.89 3.06 4.16
C THR A 67 -11.66 2.01 3.40
N LYS A 68 -10.96 0.98 2.93
CA LYS A 68 -11.55 -0.13 2.17
C LYS A 68 -11.03 -1.45 2.68
N ALA A 69 -11.94 -2.36 3.03
CA ALA A 69 -11.55 -3.71 3.41
C ALA A 69 -10.92 -4.46 2.23
N LEU A 70 -9.80 -5.14 2.50
CA LEU A 70 -9.19 -6.02 1.50
C LEU A 70 -10.16 -7.15 1.17
N SER A 71 -10.60 -7.20 -0.09
CA SER A 71 -11.52 -8.21 -0.63
C SER A 71 -10.82 -9.13 -1.63
N ALA A 72 -11.44 -10.27 -1.93
CA ALA A 72 -10.95 -11.19 -2.97
C ALA A 72 -10.89 -10.52 -4.35
N GLU A 73 -11.84 -9.63 -4.65
CA GLU A 73 -11.87 -8.86 -5.90
C GLU A 73 -10.66 -7.92 -5.99
N LEU A 74 -10.37 -7.18 -4.91
CA LEU A 74 -9.25 -6.25 -4.90
C LEU A 74 -7.90 -6.98 -4.93
N ALA A 75 -7.79 -8.08 -4.19
CA ALA A 75 -6.62 -8.95 -4.20
C ALA A 75 -6.40 -9.61 -5.58
N GLY A 76 -7.49 -9.91 -6.30
CA GLY A 76 -7.45 -10.42 -7.68
C GLY A 76 -7.14 -9.34 -8.73
N TRP A 77 -7.53 -8.09 -8.46
CA TRP A 77 -7.23 -6.95 -9.33
C TRP A 77 -5.74 -6.60 -9.34
N ALA A 78 -5.03 -6.75 -8.22
CA ALA A 78 -3.64 -6.33 -8.08
C ALA A 78 -2.64 -7.25 -8.80
N ASP A 79 -1.73 -6.64 -9.56
CA ASP A 79 -0.54 -7.29 -10.13
C ASP A 79 0.58 -7.38 -9.08
N LEU A 80 0.58 -6.48 -8.08
CA LEU A 80 1.53 -6.42 -6.98
C LEU A 80 0.82 -5.97 -5.70
N ILE A 81 1.00 -6.71 -4.60
CA ILE A 81 0.48 -6.38 -3.27
C ILE A 81 1.64 -6.13 -2.31
N LEU A 82 1.66 -4.96 -1.68
CA LEU A 82 2.73 -4.54 -0.77
C LEU A 82 2.17 -4.31 0.63
N THR A 83 2.68 -5.07 1.59
CA THR A 83 2.28 -5.02 3.00
C THR A 83 3.29 -4.27 3.85
N MET A 84 2.85 -3.64 4.94
CA MET A 84 3.75 -2.86 5.82
C MET A 84 4.53 -3.73 6.81
N SER A 85 4.02 -4.92 7.15
CA SER A 85 4.66 -5.85 8.07
C SER A 85 4.65 -7.29 7.58
N GLY A 86 5.53 -8.12 8.15
CA GLY A 86 5.56 -9.56 7.85
C GLY A 86 4.32 -10.30 8.34
N GLU A 87 3.66 -9.81 9.39
CA GLU A 87 2.40 -10.37 9.89
C GLU A 87 1.25 -10.11 8.91
N GLN A 88 1.15 -8.88 8.39
CA GLN A 88 0.17 -8.55 7.34
C GLN A 88 0.37 -9.42 6.11
N LEU A 89 1.63 -9.63 5.67
CA LEU A 89 1.93 -10.53 4.56
C LEU A 89 1.44 -11.97 4.81
N ARG A 90 1.65 -12.49 6.02
CA ARG A 90 1.15 -13.82 6.41
C ARG A 90 -0.37 -13.87 6.31
N GLN A 91 -1.07 -12.86 6.83
CA GLN A 91 -2.52 -12.81 6.82
C GLN A 91 -3.08 -12.69 5.40
N VAL A 92 -2.52 -11.81 4.55
CA VAL A 92 -2.91 -11.68 3.14
C VAL A 92 -2.79 -13.03 2.43
N ARG A 93 -1.66 -13.72 2.57
CA ARG A 93 -1.43 -15.02 1.91
C ARG A 93 -2.29 -16.15 2.48
N ALA A 94 -2.64 -16.10 3.76
CA ALA A 94 -3.54 -17.07 4.37
C ALA A 94 -4.98 -16.88 3.89
N ARG A 95 -5.46 -15.63 3.82
CA ARG A 95 -6.82 -15.28 3.37
C ARG A 95 -6.99 -15.40 1.85
N TYR A 96 -5.94 -15.07 1.09
CA TYR A 96 -5.93 -15.04 -0.37
C TYR A 96 -4.73 -15.83 -0.94
N PRO A 97 -4.75 -17.17 -0.90
CA PRO A 97 -3.61 -18.01 -1.27
C PRO A 97 -3.09 -17.80 -2.69
N THR A 98 -3.95 -17.39 -3.62
CA THR A 98 -3.62 -17.11 -5.02
C THR A 98 -2.74 -15.88 -5.21
N THR A 99 -2.50 -15.08 -4.17
CA THR A 99 -1.66 -13.86 -4.22
C THR A 99 -0.21 -14.11 -3.82
N ARG A 100 0.17 -15.35 -3.46
CA ARG A 100 1.46 -15.67 -2.83
C ARG A 100 2.68 -15.25 -3.67
N ASP A 101 2.57 -15.35 -4.98
CA ASP A 101 3.59 -15.02 -5.97
C ASP A 101 3.77 -13.51 -6.22
N ARG A 102 2.77 -12.70 -5.83
CA ARG A 102 2.74 -11.26 -6.07
C ARG A 102 2.47 -10.40 -4.83
N SER A 103 2.57 -10.99 -3.65
CA SER A 103 2.44 -10.31 -2.37
C SER A 103 3.79 -10.27 -1.65
N PHE A 104 4.22 -9.10 -1.20
CA PHE A 104 5.51 -8.91 -0.53
C PHE A 104 5.39 -7.93 0.64
N ARG A 105 6.40 -7.92 1.51
CA ARG A 105 6.58 -6.85 2.49
C ARG A 105 7.30 -5.71 1.80
N LEU A 106 6.82 -4.48 1.96
CA LEU A 106 7.31 -3.30 1.26
C LEU A 106 8.83 -3.16 1.36
N THR A 107 9.38 -3.16 2.58
CA THR A 107 10.83 -3.01 2.79
C THR A 107 11.64 -4.09 2.08
N THR A 108 11.26 -5.36 2.23
CA THR A 108 11.94 -6.47 1.53
C THR A 108 11.79 -6.41 0.02
N TYR A 109 10.70 -5.85 -0.51
CA TYR A 109 10.53 -5.68 -1.95
C TYR A 109 11.46 -4.59 -2.50
N VAL A 110 11.63 -3.49 -1.76
CA VAL A 110 12.53 -2.39 -2.14
C VAL A 110 14.00 -2.80 -1.98
N ASP A 111 14.33 -3.57 -0.95
CA ASP A 111 15.69 -4.12 -0.73
C ASP A 111 16.15 -5.08 -1.86
N ILE A 112 15.24 -5.59 -2.69
CA ILE A 112 15.60 -6.43 -3.86
C ILE A 112 16.02 -5.55 -5.06
N GLY A 113 15.62 -4.27 -5.07
CA GLY A 113 15.93 -3.31 -6.14
C GLY A 113 17.24 -2.55 -5.93
N ASP A 114 17.64 -2.35 -4.68
CA ASP A 114 18.92 -1.76 -4.31
C ASP A 114 19.68 -2.79 -3.45
N GLU A 115 20.87 -3.24 -3.88
CA GLU A 115 21.82 -3.86 -2.94
C GLU A 115 22.11 -2.85 -1.81
N LEU A 116 21.35 -2.89 -0.72
CA LEU A 116 21.46 -1.89 0.35
C LEU A 116 22.10 -2.44 1.61
N HIS A 117 23.16 -1.70 1.94
CA HIS A 117 23.66 -1.32 3.25
C HIS A 117 23.20 -2.19 4.43
N PRO A 118 24.16 -2.88 5.08
CA PRO A 118 23.90 -3.62 6.29
C PRO A 118 23.66 -2.60 7.39
N ASP A 119 22.45 -2.56 7.94
CA ASP A 119 22.18 -2.25 9.34
C ASP A 119 20.67 -2.40 9.58
N LEU A 120 20.28 -3.68 9.70
CA LEU A 120 19.16 -4.16 10.52
C LEU A 120 19.72 -5.15 11.55
#